data_AF-A0A7C6HNG0-F1
#
_entry.id   AF-A0A7C6HNG0-F1
#
_cell.length_a   1.000
_cell.length_b   1.000
_cell.length_c   1.000
_cell.angle_alpha   90.00
_cell.angle_beta   90.00
_cell.angle_gamma   90.00
#
_symmetry.space_group_name_H-M   'P 1'
#
loop_
_entity.id
_entity.type
_entity.pdbx_description
1 polymer ?
#
loop_
_entity_poly.entity_id
_entity_poly.type
_entity_poly.pdbx_seq_one_letter_code
_entity_poly.pdbx_strand_id
1 'polypeptide(L)' 'QISSMVLDDASPLKAVVSQDPYTQGYNAITGLVNAIKGGDYSDTKGKCIFVDGIVLSVNDKAGVNTWRVDNGLDPIE' A
#
# COMPACT_ATOMS: atom_id res chain seq x y z
N GLN A 1 6.36 11.91 -5.78
CA GLN A 1 6.09 13.35 -5.56
C GLN A 1 5.30 13.61 -4.27
N ILE A 2 4.24 12.86 -3.95
CA ILE A 2 3.48 13.09 -2.70
C ILE A 2 4.29 12.69 -1.46
N SER A 3 4.97 11.54 -1.47
CA SER A 3 5.83 11.11 -0.35
C SER A 3 6.99 12.07 -0.11
N SER A 4 7.56 12.71 -1.14
CA SER A 4 8.58 13.75 -0.98
C SER A 4 8.02 15.03 -0.34
N MET A 5 6.75 15.37 -0.62
CA MET A 5 6.09 16.50 0.04
C MET A 5 5.73 16.22 1.51
N VAL A 6 5.63 14.96 1.93
CA VAL A 6 5.47 14.61 3.35
C VAL A 6 6.81 14.70 4.10
N LEU A 7 7.93 14.51 3.41
CA LEU A 7 9.26 14.57 4.01
C LEU A 7 9.81 16.01 4.12
N ASP A 8 9.40 16.89 3.21
CA ASP A 8 9.77 18.30 3.20
C ASP A 8 9.08 19.11 4.33
N ASP A 9 9.86 19.67 5.25
CA ASP A 9 9.35 20.49 6.37
C ASP A 9 8.72 21.82 5.93
N ALA A 10 9.09 22.35 4.77
CA ALA A 10 8.47 23.55 4.20
C ALA A 10 7.09 23.25 3.58
N SER A 11 6.77 21.98 3.38
CA SER A 11 5.51 21.55 2.80
C SER A 11 4.35 21.69 3.79
N PRO A 12 3.19 22.21 3.36
CA PRO A 12 1.99 22.23 4.19
C PRO A 12 1.37 20.84 4.36
N LEU A 13 1.75 19.85 3.55
CA LEU A 13 1.18 18.51 3.57
C LEU A 13 1.63 17.74 4.81
N LYS A 14 0.68 17.29 5.65
CA LYS A 14 0.99 16.59 6.91
C LYS A 14 0.85 15.07 6.84
N ALA A 15 -0.11 14.58 6.06
CA ALA A 15 -0.28 13.16 5.85
C ALA A 15 -1.05 12.87 4.57
N VAL A 16 -0.88 11.67 4.04
CA VAL A 16 -1.69 11.11 2.95
C VAL A 16 -1.97 9.64 3.20
N VAL A 17 -3.05 9.16 2.61
CA VAL A 17 -3.34 7.72 2.54
C VAL A 17 -3.05 7.26 1.11
N SER A 18 -2.04 6.42 0.95
CA SER A 18 -1.75 5.72 -0.30
C SER A 18 -2.56 4.44 -0.39
N GLN A 19 -2.81 3.98 -1.61
CA GLN A 19 -3.28 2.62 -1.84
C GLN A 19 -2.14 1.61 -1.61
N ASP A 20 -2.50 0.35 -1.37
CA ASP A 20 -1.61 -0.80 -1.37
C ASP A 20 -1.87 -1.70 -2.60
N PRO A 21 -1.34 -1.35 -3.79
CA PRO A 21 -1.55 -2.14 -5.00
C PRO A 21 -0.85 -3.50 -4.95
N TYR A 22 0.23 -3.63 -4.17
CA TYR A 22 0.96 -4.90 -4.05
C TYR A 22 0.11 -5.94 -3.34
N THR A 23 -0.40 -5.63 -2.16
CA THR A 23 -1.27 -6.55 -1.40
C THR A 23 -2.56 -6.85 -2.15
N GLN A 24 -3.14 -5.85 -2.83
CA GLN A 24 -4.29 -6.08 -3.71
C GLN A 24 -4.00 -7.13 -4.78
N GLY A 25 -2.91 -6.97 -5.53
CA GLY A 25 -2.51 -7.92 -6.58
C GLY A 25 -2.15 -9.30 -6.03
N TYR A 26 -1.39 -9.35 -4.94
CA TYR A 26 -1.00 -10.59 -4.28
C TYR A 26 -2.22 -11.39 -3.80
N ASN A 27 -3.17 -10.72 -3.13
CA ASN A 27 -4.41 -11.35 -2.66
C ASN A 27 -5.27 -11.83 -3.83
N ALA A 28 -5.37 -11.04 -4.90
CA ALA A 28 -6.14 -11.41 -6.08
C ALA A 28 -5.59 -12.69 -6.75
N ILE A 29 -4.28 -12.77 -6.97
CA ILE A 29 -3.65 -13.96 -7.58
C ILE A 29 -3.72 -15.15 -6.63
N THR A 30 -3.48 -14.95 -5.34
CA THR A 30 -3.57 -16.01 -4.33
C THR A 30 -4.99 -16.61 -4.29
N GLY A 31 -6.01 -15.76 -4.27
CA GLY A 31 -7.41 -16.19 -4.31
C GLY A 31 -7.76 -16.94 -5.59
N LEU A 32 -7.28 -16.45 -6.75
CA LEU A 32 -7.47 -17.12 -8.04
C LEU A 32 -6.84 -18.52 -8.07
N VAL A 33 -5.58 -18.64 -7.63
CA VAL A 33 -4.86 -19.92 -7.60
C VAL A 33 -5.55 -20.91 -6.66
N ASN A 34 -6.02 -20.46 -5.49
CA ASN A 34 -6.76 -21.30 -4.56
C ASN A 34 -8.05 -21.85 -5.21
N ALA A 35 -8.82 -20.99 -5.87
CA ALA A 35 -10.04 -21.40 -6.57
C ALA A 35 -9.77 -22.42 -7.69
N ILE A 36 -8.72 -22.21 -8.50
CA ILE A 36 -8.32 -23.14 -9.57
C ILE A 36 -7.95 -24.52 -9.02
N LYS A 37 -7.30 -24.56 -7.84
CA LYS A 37 -6.90 -25.81 -7.18
C LYS A 37 -8.06 -26.54 -6.48
N GLY A 38 -9.29 -26.06 -6.61
CA GLY A 38 -10.47 -26.64 -5.98
C GLY A 38 -10.65 -26.25 -4.51
N GLY A 39 -9.94 -25.24 -4.03
CA GLY A 39 -10.15 -24.68 -2.70
C GLY A 39 -11.49 -23.94 -2.61
N ASP A 40 -12.04 -23.85 -1.39
CA ASP A 40 -13.25 -23.06 -1.15
C ASP A 40 -12.94 -21.56 -1.35
N TYR A 41 -13.83 -20.88 -2.07
CA TYR A 41 -13.78 -19.45 -2.36
C TYR A 41 -15.16 -18.79 -2.21
N SER A 42 -16.11 -19.49 -1.57
CA SER A 42 -17.47 -19.01 -1.36
C SER A 42 -17.51 -17.64 -0.65
N ASP A 43 -16.56 -17.40 0.25
CA ASP A 43 -16.45 -16.15 0.99
C ASP A 43 -16.11 -14.94 0.12
N THR A 44 -15.40 -15.12 -0.99
CA THR A 44 -14.96 -14.03 -1.89
C THR A 44 -15.77 -13.94 -3.18
N LYS A 45 -16.60 -14.95 -3.47
CA LYS A 45 -17.38 -15.06 -4.70
C LYS A 45 -18.34 -13.88 -4.89
N GLY A 46 -18.11 -13.08 -5.93
CA GLY A 46 -18.96 -11.94 -6.30
C GLY A 46 -18.88 -10.76 -5.33
N LYS A 47 -17.90 -10.76 -4.42
CA LYS A 47 -17.70 -9.68 -3.44
C LYS A 47 -16.49 -8.84 -3.81
N CYS A 48 -16.56 -7.55 -3.48
CA CYS A 48 -15.40 -6.67 -3.47
C CYS A 48 -14.67 -6.85 -2.13
N ILE A 49 -13.37 -7.14 -2.19
CA ILE A 49 -12.51 -7.24 -1.01
C ILE A 49 -11.70 -5.95 -0.90
N PHE A 50 -11.82 -5.27 0.23
CA PHE A 50 -11.08 -4.04 0.50
C PHE A 50 -9.76 -4.36 1.16
N VAL A 51 -8.72 -3.61 0.77
CA VAL A 51 -7.40 -3.64 1.39
C VAL A 51 -7.17 -2.29 2.04
N ASP A 52 -6.64 -2.29 3.26
CA ASP A 52 -6.35 -1.06 3.99
C ASP A 52 -5.31 -0.22 3.25
N GLY A 53 -5.47 1.10 3.34
CA GLY A 53 -4.51 2.04 2.78
C GLY A 53 -3.27 2.18 3.66
N ILE A 54 -2.19 2.65 3.06
CA ILE A 54 -0.92 2.92 3.74
C ILE A 54 -0.89 4.40 4.14
N VAL A 55 -0.76 4.69 5.44
CA VAL A 55 -0.66 6.06 5.94
C VAL A 55 0.79 6.52 5.87
N LEU A 56 1.03 7.63 5.17
CA LEU A 56 2.33 8.32 5.11
C LEU A 56 2.18 9.66 5.81
N SER A 57 2.97 9.92 6.85
CA SER A 57 2.77 11.07 7.75
C SER A 57 4.10 11.69 8.18
N VAL A 58 4.09 13.01 8.41
CA VAL A 58 5.22 13.75 9.00
C VAL A 58 5.59 13.25 10.40
N ASN A 59 4.67 12.59 11.10
CA ASN A 59 4.92 12.01 12.42
C ASN A 59 5.77 10.73 12.35
N ASP A 60 5.97 10.16 11.16
CA ASP A 60 6.79 8.97 10.93
C ASP A 60 7.56 9.09 9.59
N LYS A 61 8.48 10.05 9.52
CA LYS A 61 9.33 10.24 8.33
C LYS A 61 10.19 9.01 8.01
N ALA A 62 10.61 8.26 9.04
CA ALA A 62 11.38 7.04 8.86
C ALA A 62 10.56 5.98 8.10
N GLY A 63 9.32 5.73 8.54
CA GLY A 63 8.40 4.82 7.85
C GLY A 63 8.09 5.26 6.42
N VAL A 64 7.97 6.57 6.16
CA VAL A 64 7.81 7.09 4.79
C VAL A 64 9.03 6.78 3.91
N ASN A 65 10.24 6.90 4.44
CA ASN A 65 11.46 6.55 3.71
C ASN A 65 11.62 5.04 3.48
N THR A 66 11.28 4.21 4.47
CA THR A 66 11.22 2.75 4.27
C THR A 66 10.26 2.40 3.14
N TRP A 67 9.04 2.95 3.17
CA TRP A 67 8.06 2.75 2.11
C TRP A 67 8.59 3.19 0.73
N ARG A 68 9.33 4.30 0.66
CA ARG A 68 9.94 4.76 -0.61
C ARG A 68 10.92 3.74 -1.17
N VAL A 69 11.83 3.22 -0.34
CA VAL A 69 12.83 2.23 -0.75
C VAL A 69 12.17 0.94 -1.20
N ASP A 70 11.17 0.45 -0.46
CA ASP A 70 10.41 -0.76 -0.83
C ASP A 70 9.69 -0.62 -2.17
N ASN A 71 9.39 0.62 -2.58
CA ASN A 71 8.77 0.96 -3.86
C ASN A 71 9.78 1.45 -4.92
N GLY A 72 11.07 1.22 -4.72
CA GLY A 72 12.12 1.53 -5.70
C GLY A 72 12.44 3.01 -5.86
N LEU A 73 12.16 3.82 -4.84
CA LEU A 73 12.50 5.24 -4.79
C LEU A 73 13.65 5.48 -3.82
N ASP A 74 14.45 6.51 -4.09
CA ASP A 74 15.51 6.94 -3.18
C ASP A 74 14.91 7.54 -1.88
N PRO A 75 15.55 7.33 -0.72
CA PRO A 75 15.18 8.02 0.51
C PRO A 75 15.46 9.52 0.41
N ILE A 76 14.75 10.33 1.21
CA ILE A 76 14.94 11.78 1.31
C ILE A 76 15.17 12.12 2.78
N GLU A 77 16.27 12.82 3.07
CA GLU A 77 16.59 13.33 4.41
C GLU A 77 15.70 14.49 4.84
#